data_AF-A0A4R0JTX7-F1
#
_entry.id   AF-A0A4R0JTX7-F1
#
_cell.length_a   1.000
_cell.length_b   1.000
_cell.length_c   1.000
_cell.angle_alpha   90.00
_cell.angle_beta   90.00
_cell.angle_gamma   90.00
#
_symmetry.space_group_name_H-M   'P 1'
#
loop_
_entity.id
_entity.type
_entity.pdbx_description
1 polymer ?
#
loop_
_entity_poly.entity_id
_entity_poly.type
_entity_poly.pdbx_seq_one_letter_code
_entity_poly.pdbx_strand_id
1 'polypeptide(L)'
;MTPPHLLLVDLDADLVSAWRDVFATQIDEGVVEVRQGSLLNVLPEVDAVLTAGNSYGQMDGGVDRALAGHWPDVQRSVWAAVADEDHGYQPVGSASVVPTDGEPCRWLVYAPTMRVPMPLLDGMDIAVHDAFWAALVTLSRHPAASMVKRLAAPGFGTGYGRVLPGRAAQLMAAAYTMWRLPAATRISQREELLHRVVSEDAEALDEQLPANR
;
A
#
# COMPACT_ATOMS: atom_id res chain seq x y z
N MET A 1 21.48 -1.07 -0.64
CA MET A 1 20.67 -1.27 0.57
C MET A 1 19.80 -2.48 0.32
N THR A 2 19.76 -3.45 1.23
CA THR A 2 18.85 -4.60 1.08
C THR A 2 17.43 -4.11 1.34
N PRO A 3 16.46 -4.39 0.45
CA PRO A 3 15.06 -4.01 0.69
C PRO A 3 14.53 -4.72 1.95
N PRO A 4 13.65 -4.08 2.74
CA PRO A 4 13.02 -4.75 3.88
C PRO A 4 12.16 -5.93 3.42
N HIS A 5 12.00 -6.90 4.31
CA HIS A 5 11.03 -7.97 4.15
C HIS A 5 9.61 -7.41 4.32
N LEU A 6 8.78 -7.57 3.29
CA LEU A 6 7.41 -7.04 3.26
C LEU A 6 6.42 -8.08 3.78
N LEU A 7 5.59 -7.69 4.73
CA LEU A 7 4.53 -8.49 5.31
C LEU A 7 3.17 -7.87 4.94
N LEU A 8 2.44 -8.48 4.03
CA LEU A 8 1.11 -8.08 3.61
C LEU A 8 0.07 -8.67 4.56
N VAL A 9 -0.76 -7.83 5.17
CA VAL A 9 -1.73 -8.26 6.19
C VAL A 9 -3.07 -7.57 6.00
N ASP A 10 -4.12 -8.36 5.81
CA ASP A 10 -5.49 -7.83 5.78
C ASP A 10 -6.48 -8.81 6.41
N LEU A 11 -7.64 -8.28 6.82
CA LEU A 11 -8.75 -9.08 7.33
C LEU A 11 -9.49 -9.78 6.19
N ASP A 12 -9.51 -9.15 5.01
CA ASP A 12 -10.19 -9.64 3.81
C ASP A 12 -9.49 -10.89 3.22
N ALA A 13 -10.20 -12.02 3.25
CA ALA A 13 -9.69 -13.28 2.74
C ALA A 13 -9.47 -13.28 1.23
N ASP A 14 -10.29 -12.54 0.48
CA ASP A 14 -10.20 -12.48 -0.98
C ASP A 14 -8.96 -11.69 -1.40
N LEU A 15 -8.65 -10.59 -0.68
CA LEU A 15 -7.43 -9.82 -0.90
C LEU A 15 -6.18 -10.63 -0.54
N VAL A 16 -6.23 -11.31 0.61
CA VAL A 16 -5.14 -12.19 1.04
C VAL A 16 -4.89 -13.31 0.04
N SER A 17 -5.95 -13.90 -0.51
CA SER A 17 -5.82 -14.91 -1.57
C SER A 17 -5.18 -14.30 -2.81
N ALA A 18 -5.70 -13.18 -3.30
CA ALA A 18 -5.18 -12.50 -4.48
C ALA A 18 -3.70 -12.13 -4.34
N TRP A 19 -3.26 -11.65 -3.17
CA TRP A 19 -1.85 -11.38 -2.91
C TRP A 19 -0.98 -12.62 -3.02
N ARG A 20 -1.43 -13.78 -2.53
CA ARG A 20 -0.66 -15.03 -2.66
C ARG A 20 -0.41 -15.38 -4.11
N ASP A 21 -1.37 -15.11 -4.98
CA ASP A 21 -1.26 -15.39 -6.41
C ASP A 21 -0.32 -14.39 -7.09
N VAL A 22 -0.54 -13.08 -6.93
CA VAL A 22 0.22 -12.06 -7.66
C VAL A 22 1.64 -11.82 -7.11
N PHE A 23 1.89 -12.15 -5.83
CA PHE A 23 3.22 -12.08 -5.22
C PHE A 23 3.92 -13.47 -5.13
N ALA A 24 3.41 -14.51 -5.81
CA ALA A 24 3.93 -15.88 -5.70
C ALA A 24 5.46 -15.95 -5.83
N THR A 25 6.04 -15.30 -6.84
CA THR A 25 7.49 -15.24 -7.05
C THR A 25 8.23 -14.61 -5.86
N GLN A 26 7.72 -13.50 -5.32
CA GLN A 26 8.35 -12.79 -4.21
C GLN A 26 8.19 -13.54 -2.87
N ILE A 27 7.13 -14.33 -2.73
CA ILE A 27 6.91 -15.24 -1.61
C ILE A 27 7.92 -16.39 -1.67
N ASP A 28 8.11 -17.00 -2.85
CA ASP A 28 9.09 -18.07 -3.05
C ASP A 28 10.54 -17.59 -2.83
N GLU A 29 10.84 -16.33 -3.18
CA GLU A 29 12.11 -15.66 -2.87
C GLU A 29 12.29 -15.38 -1.36
N GLY A 30 11.23 -15.50 -0.55
CA GLY A 30 11.26 -15.20 0.88
C GLY A 30 11.40 -13.71 1.20
N VAL A 31 11.04 -12.82 0.28
CA VAL A 31 11.10 -11.36 0.47
C VAL A 31 9.73 -10.75 0.77
N VAL A 32 8.65 -11.49 0.48
CA VAL A 32 7.27 -11.14 0.81
C VAL A 32 6.63 -12.27 1.62
N GLU A 33 5.86 -11.91 2.65
CA GLU A 33 5.01 -12.81 3.42
C GLU A 33 3.58 -12.28 3.41
N VAL A 34 2.59 -13.17 3.38
CA VAL A 34 1.17 -12.81 3.35
C VAL A 34 0.44 -13.48 4.52
N ARG A 35 -0.24 -12.70 5.35
CA ARG A 35 -1.03 -13.19 6.49
C ARG A 35 -2.44 -12.62 6.48
N GLN A 36 -3.42 -13.46 6.79
CA GLN A 36 -4.76 -12.98 7.10
C GLN A 36 -4.85 -12.58 8.57
N GLY A 37 -5.35 -11.39 8.87
CA GLY A 37 -5.54 -10.92 10.24
C GLY A 37 -5.53 -9.41 10.36
N SER A 38 -5.56 -8.94 11.60
CA SER A 38 -5.42 -7.51 11.88
C SER A 38 -3.96 -7.08 11.71
N LEU A 39 -3.75 -5.93 11.05
CA LEU A 39 -2.44 -5.28 10.99
C LEU A 39 -1.86 -5.00 12.39
N LEU A 40 -2.72 -4.78 13.40
CA LEU A 40 -2.29 -4.58 14.79
C LEU A 40 -1.58 -5.80 15.38
N ASN A 41 -1.93 -7.01 14.94
CA ASN A 41 -1.37 -8.25 15.48
C ASN A 41 0.11 -8.44 15.11
N VAL A 42 0.56 -7.81 14.03
CA VAL A 42 1.93 -7.95 13.52
C VAL A 42 2.84 -6.79 13.89
N LEU A 43 2.32 -5.73 14.54
CA LEU A 43 3.12 -4.61 15.02
C LEU A 43 4.29 -5.02 15.94
N PRO A 44 4.17 -6.07 16.79
CA PRO A 44 5.29 -6.59 17.58
C PRO A 44 6.42 -7.25 16.76
N GLU A 45 6.23 -7.45 15.45
CA GLU A 45 7.15 -8.20 14.57
C GLU A 45 7.78 -7.31 13.48
N VAL A 46 7.43 -6.02 13.40
CA VAL A 46 7.85 -5.12 12.32
C VAL A 46 8.46 -3.84 12.85
N ASP A 47 9.33 -3.23 12.06
CA ASP A 47 10.01 -1.97 12.40
C ASP A 47 9.22 -0.75 11.90
N ALA A 48 8.42 -0.95 10.84
CA ALA A 48 7.58 0.07 10.23
C ALA A 48 6.29 -0.53 9.65
N VAL A 49 5.27 0.30 9.52
CA VAL A 49 3.98 -0.06 8.93
C VAL A 49 3.53 0.98 7.90
N LEU A 50 2.94 0.52 6.79
CA LEU A 50 2.31 1.38 5.79
C LEU A 50 0.83 1.56 6.11
N THR A 51 0.28 2.71 5.73
CA THR A 51 -1.17 2.90 5.71
C THR A 51 -1.60 3.75 4.50
N ALA A 52 -2.82 3.50 4.05
CA ALA A 52 -3.45 4.13 2.90
C ALA A 52 -4.58 5.05 3.35
N GLY A 53 -4.34 6.36 3.32
CA GLY A 53 -5.30 7.35 3.79
C GLY A 53 -5.81 8.29 2.69
N ASN A 54 -6.17 9.50 3.11
CA ASN A 54 -6.54 10.61 2.24
C ASN A 54 -5.55 11.79 2.31
N SER A 55 -5.61 12.71 1.36
CA SER A 55 -4.66 13.83 1.24
C SER A 55 -4.62 14.81 2.41
N TYR A 56 -5.54 14.72 3.38
CA TYR A 56 -5.60 15.61 4.55
C TYR A 56 -5.18 14.93 5.86
N GLY A 57 -4.61 13.72 5.80
CA GLY A 57 -4.07 13.05 6.99
C GLY A 57 -5.12 12.54 7.99
N GLN A 58 -6.40 12.51 7.61
CA GLN A 58 -7.47 12.04 8.51
C GLN A 58 -7.42 10.52 8.64
N MET A 59 -7.32 10.00 9.88
CA MET A 59 -7.12 8.58 10.17
C MET A 59 -8.31 7.92 10.89
N ASP A 60 -9.54 8.10 10.39
CA ASP A 60 -10.78 7.63 11.06
C ASP A 60 -11.47 6.42 10.40
N GLY A 61 -10.91 5.91 9.30
CA GLY A 61 -11.42 4.77 8.54
C GLY A 61 -10.62 3.50 8.72
N GLY A 62 -11.28 2.33 8.65
CA GLY A 62 -10.63 1.01 8.49
C GLY A 62 -9.36 0.81 9.33
N VAL A 63 -8.25 0.55 8.64
CA VAL A 63 -6.91 0.35 9.23
C VAL A 63 -6.39 1.62 9.90
N ASP A 64 -6.55 2.80 9.29
CA ASP A 64 -6.13 4.07 9.88
C ASP A 64 -6.73 4.28 11.27
N ARG A 65 -8.04 4.01 11.43
CA ARG A 65 -8.71 4.10 12.74
C ARG A 65 -8.12 3.13 13.76
N ALA A 66 -7.78 1.92 13.33
CA ALA A 66 -7.18 0.93 14.21
C ALA A 66 -5.78 1.38 14.67
N LEU A 67 -4.97 1.93 13.76
CA LEU A 67 -3.64 2.47 14.07
C LEU A 67 -3.73 3.72 14.96
N ALA A 68 -4.63 4.66 14.67
CA ALA A 68 -4.84 5.84 15.50
C ALA A 68 -5.39 5.50 16.89
N GLY A 69 -6.19 4.44 17.01
CA GLY A 69 -6.61 3.90 18.31
C GLY A 69 -5.48 3.21 19.08
N HIS A 70 -4.52 2.60 18.38
CA HIS A 70 -3.36 1.95 18.98
C HIS A 70 -2.26 2.93 19.40
N TRP A 71 -1.99 3.95 18.57
CA TRP A 71 -1.06 5.05 18.84
C TRP A 71 -1.82 6.39 18.82
N PRO A 72 -2.29 6.88 19.98
CA PRO A 72 -3.18 8.05 20.05
C PRO A 72 -2.61 9.34 19.42
N ASP A 73 -1.29 9.48 19.36
CA ASP A 73 -0.63 10.68 18.83
C ASP A 73 -0.22 10.56 17.36
N VAL A 74 -0.36 9.38 16.73
CA VAL A 74 0.12 9.14 15.36
C VAL A 74 -0.56 10.04 14.33
N GLN A 75 -1.86 10.30 14.48
CA GLN A 75 -2.58 11.21 13.58
C GLN A 75 -2.03 12.64 13.68
N ARG A 76 -1.60 13.06 14.88
CA ARG A 76 -0.97 14.37 15.05
C ARG A 76 0.37 14.43 14.33
N SER A 77 1.16 13.35 14.38
CA SER A 77 2.40 13.23 13.62
C SER A 77 2.15 13.28 12.10
N VAL A 78 1.11 12.60 11.61
CA VAL A 78 0.70 12.68 10.19
C VAL A 78 0.30 14.10 9.82
N TRP A 79 -0.55 14.77 10.60
CA TRP A 79 -0.93 16.16 10.32
C TRP A 79 0.24 17.13 10.36
N ALA A 80 1.20 16.94 11.28
CA ALA A 80 2.42 17.74 11.31
C ALA A 80 3.22 17.57 10.01
N ALA A 81 3.43 16.33 9.56
CA ALA A 81 4.10 16.06 8.29
C ALA A 81 3.35 16.68 7.10
N VAL A 82 2.04 16.48 7.00
CA VAL A 82 1.20 17.08 5.93
C VAL A 82 1.26 18.61 5.96
N ALA A 83 1.32 19.24 7.13
CA ALA A 83 1.41 20.68 7.26
C ALA A 83 2.80 21.22 6.88
N ASP A 84 3.86 20.58 7.36
CA ASP A 84 5.24 21.04 7.24
C ASP A 84 5.85 20.72 5.87
N GLU A 85 5.52 19.56 5.29
CA GLU A 85 6.08 19.07 4.03
C GLU A 85 5.22 19.45 2.82
N ASP A 86 3.90 19.49 2.99
CA ASP A 86 2.93 19.58 1.89
C ASP A 86 1.91 20.73 2.04
N HIS A 87 2.16 21.69 2.96
CA HIS A 87 1.29 22.86 3.19
C HIS A 87 -0.19 22.53 3.44
N GLY A 88 -0.47 21.41 4.10
CA GLY A 88 -1.82 20.99 4.49
C GLY A 88 -2.53 20.11 3.45
N TYR A 89 -1.89 19.75 2.34
CA TYR A 89 -2.44 18.84 1.33
C TYR A 89 -1.37 17.93 0.76
N GLN A 90 -1.36 16.67 1.18
CA GLN A 90 -0.44 15.66 0.66
C GLN A 90 -1.00 15.00 -0.62
N PRO A 91 -0.38 15.21 -1.80
CA PRO A 91 -0.93 14.70 -3.06
C PRO A 91 -0.95 13.16 -3.12
N VAL A 92 -1.95 12.60 -3.81
CA VAL A 92 -1.92 11.18 -4.20
C VAL A 92 -0.66 10.90 -5.02
N GLY A 93 0.02 9.79 -4.71
CA GLY A 93 1.34 9.47 -5.30
C GLY A 93 2.54 10.09 -4.56
N SER A 94 2.32 10.67 -3.38
CA SER A 94 3.38 10.97 -2.40
C SER A 94 3.20 10.14 -1.13
N ALA A 95 4.16 10.23 -0.21
CA ALA A 95 4.10 9.59 1.09
C ALA A 95 5.03 10.29 2.09
N SER A 96 4.71 10.20 3.38
CA SER A 96 5.52 10.73 4.50
C SER A 96 5.84 9.62 5.50
N VAL A 97 6.99 9.72 6.15
CA VAL A 97 7.40 8.80 7.22
C VAL A 97 7.33 9.55 8.54
N VAL A 98 6.49 9.07 9.45
CA VAL A 98 6.29 9.70 10.76
C VAL A 98 6.64 8.73 11.89
N PRO A 99 7.14 9.24 13.03
CA PRO A 99 7.39 8.39 14.19
C PRO A 99 6.07 7.89 14.80
N THR A 100 6.12 6.68 15.33
CA THR A 100 5.10 6.12 16.21
C THR A 100 5.63 6.09 17.65
N ASP A 101 4.74 5.90 18.62
CA ASP A 101 5.12 5.73 20.03
C ASP A 101 5.38 4.25 20.40
N GLY A 102 5.59 3.40 19.39
CA GLY A 102 5.68 1.96 19.53
C GLY A 102 7.11 1.42 19.47
N GLU A 103 7.31 0.27 20.12
CA GLU A 103 8.46 -0.62 19.93
C GLU A 103 7.93 -2.04 19.69
N PRO A 104 8.41 -2.79 18.68
CA PRO A 104 9.48 -2.46 17.74
C PRO A 104 9.05 -1.60 16.54
N CYS A 105 7.75 -1.44 16.28
CA CYS A 105 7.27 -0.64 15.15
C CYS A 105 7.37 0.85 15.48
N ARG A 106 8.45 1.48 15.01
CA ARG A 106 8.85 2.88 15.30
C ARG A 106 8.39 3.88 14.25
N TRP A 107 7.95 3.40 13.09
CA TRP A 107 7.62 4.25 11.94
C TRP A 107 6.28 3.89 11.33
N LEU A 108 5.50 4.90 10.98
CA LEU A 108 4.34 4.78 10.11
C LEU A 108 4.65 5.51 8.80
N VAL A 109 4.42 4.84 7.68
CA VAL A 109 4.51 5.43 6.34
C VAL A 109 3.10 5.71 5.85
N TYR A 110 2.74 6.99 5.81
CA TYR A 110 1.43 7.45 5.39
C TYR A 110 1.44 7.77 3.90
N ALA A 111 0.54 7.17 3.12
CA ALA A 111 0.42 7.42 1.69
C ALA A 111 -1.06 7.59 1.28
N PRO A 112 -1.47 8.76 0.76
CA PRO A 112 -2.85 8.98 0.36
C PRO A 112 -3.19 8.28 -0.96
N THR A 113 -4.34 7.60 -1.00
CA THR A 113 -4.92 7.00 -2.22
C THR A 113 -6.04 7.84 -2.82
N MET A 114 -6.50 8.87 -2.11
CA MET A 114 -7.59 9.75 -2.52
C MET A 114 -7.46 11.11 -1.84
N ARG A 115 -8.12 12.14 -2.38
CA ARG A 115 -8.09 13.47 -1.76
C ARG A 115 -8.93 13.54 -0.50
N VAL A 116 -10.15 13.05 -0.60
CA VAL A 116 -11.11 12.86 0.49
C VAL A 116 -11.67 11.44 0.39
N PRO A 117 -12.25 10.86 1.45
CA PRO A 117 -12.84 9.53 1.40
C PRO A 117 -13.87 9.38 0.25
N MET A 118 -13.54 8.56 -0.76
CA MET A 118 -14.39 8.31 -1.93
C MET A 118 -14.02 6.99 -2.62
N PRO A 119 -14.96 6.39 -3.39
CA PRO A 119 -14.64 5.27 -4.28
C PRO A 119 -13.65 5.67 -5.39
N LEU A 120 -12.75 4.75 -5.77
CA LEU A 120 -11.74 4.89 -6.82
C LEU A 120 -12.23 4.26 -8.13
N LEU A 121 -13.31 4.80 -8.69
CA LEU A 121 -13.95 4.32 -9.92
C LEU A 121 -13.33 4.96 -11.18
N ASP A 122 -13.75 4.51 -12.36
CA ASP A 122 -13.45 5.15 -13.65
C ASP A 122 -11.94 5.37 -13.91
N GLY A 123 -11.11 4.39 -13.52
CA GLY A 123 -9.64 4.43 -13.69
C GLY A 123 -8.88 5.19 -12.59
N MET A 124 -9.56 5.66 -11.54
CA MET A 124 -8.91 6.25 -10.37
C MET A 124 -8.24 5.20 -9.46
N ASP A 125 -8.51 3.92 -9.67
CA ASP A 125 -7.90 2.79 -8.97
C ASP A 125 -6.37 2.77 -9.09
N ILE A 126 -5.80 3.31 -10.18
CA ILE A 126 -4.35 3.47 -10.35
C ILE A 126 -3.67 4.22 -9.19
N ALA A 127 -4.42 5.04 -8.44
CA ALA A 127 -3.93 5.69 -7.22
C ALA A 127 -3.41 4.69 -6.17
N VAL A 128 -3.89 3.44 -6.17
CA VAL A 128 -3.39 2.35 -5.32
C VAL A 128 -1.92 2.04 -5.65
N HIS A 129 -1.60 1.89 -6.94
CA HIS A 129 -0.24 1.67 -7.40
C HIS A 129 0.66 2.84 -7.00
N ASP A 130 0.24 4.07 -7.32
CA ASP A 130 1.07 5.26 -7.11
C ASP A 130 1.33 5.54 -5.62
N ALA A 131 0.32 5.36 -4.76
CA ALA A 131 0.48 5.50 -3.32
C ALA A 131 1.40 4.42 -2.74
N PHE A 132 1.25 3.17 -3.15
CA PHE A 132 2.08 2.07 -2.65
C PHE A 132 3.55 2.24 -3.11
N TRP A 133 3.75 2.62 -4.37
CA TRP A 133 5.06 2.98 -4.90
C TRP A 133 5.70 4.12 -4.10
N ALA A 134 4.96 5.20 -3.87
CA ALA A 134 5.45 6.36 -3.15
C ALA A 134 5.87 6.00 -1.73
N ALA A 135 5.08 5.19 -1.03
CA ALA A 135 5.41 4.71 0.31
C ALA A 135 6.76 3.96 0.35
N LEU A 136 6.97 3.03 -0.58
CA LEU A 136 8.22 2.28 -0.69
C LEU A 136 9.42 3.20 -1.01
N VAL A 137 9.25 4.14 -1.94
CA VAL A 137 10.31 5.09 -2.30
C VAL A 137 10.65 6.04 -1.16
N THR A 138 9.65 6.66 -0.52
CA THR A 138 9.88 7.58 0.59
C THR A 138 10.59 6.86 1.73
N LEU A 139 10.12 5.66 2.11
CA LEU A 139 10.79 4.87 3.14
C LEU A 139 12.24 4.54 2.77
N SER A 140 12.50 4.14 1.51
CA SER A 140 13.86 3.79 1.07
C SER A 140 14.85 4.95 1.10
N ARG A 141 14.35 6.20 1.07
CA ARG A 141 15.15 7.43 1.12
C ARG A 141 15.25 8.02 2.52
N HIS A 142 14.43 7.54 3.46
CA HIS A 142 14.38 8.05 4.81
C HIS A 142 15.68 7.70 5.58
N PRO A 143 16.20 8.57 6.47
CA PRO A 143 17.40 8.27 7.25
C PRO A 143 17.31 6.98 8.08
N ALA A 144 16.10 6.60 8.49
CA ALA A 144 15.86 5.36 9.25
C ALA A 144 15.73 4.10 8.37
N ALA A 145 15.85 4.20 7.04
CA ALA A 145 15.66 3.06 6.13
C ALA A 145 16.56 1.86 6.47
N SER A 146 17.78 2.11 6.93
CA SER A 146 18.73 1.06 7.34
C SER A 146 18.33 0.32 8.62
N MET A 147 17.42 0.90 9.41
CA MET A 147 16.88 0.31 10.64
C MET A 147 15.62 -0.50 10.36
N VAL A 148 14.95 -0.29 9.22
CA VAL A 148 13.72 -1.01 8.86
C VAL A 148 14.09 -2.29 8.10
N LYS A 149 13.98 -3.41 8.81
CA LYS A 149 14.22 -4.76 8.26
C LYS A 149 12.91 -5.46 7.90
N ARG A 150 11.84 -5.18 8.64
CA ARG A 150 10.51 -5.76 8.45
C ARG A 150 9.48 -4.65 8.33
N LEU A 151 8.68 -4.71 7.27
CA LEU A 151 7.69 -3.71 6.90
C LEU A 151 6.33 -4.37 6.77
N ALA A 152 5.31 -3.91 7.50
CA ALA A 152 3.94 -4.38 7.30
C ALA A 152 3.15 -3.44 6.38
N ALA A 153 2.24 -3.98 5.57
CA ALA A 153 1.30 -3.17 4.78
C ALA A 153 -0.09 -3.81 4.67
N PRO A 154 -1.17 -3.02 4.76
CA PRO A 154 -2.55 -3.46 4.52
C PRO A 154 -2.93 -3.37 3.03
N GLY A 155 -4.18 -3.73 2.72
CA GLY A 155 -4.82 -3.42 1.44
C GLY A 155 -4.90 -1.93 1.17
N PHE A 156 -4.36 -1.49 0.04
CA PHE A 156 -4.50 -0.12 -0.42
C PHE A 156 -5.77 0.00 -1.28
N GLY A 157 -6.63 0.98 -0.98
CA GLY A 157 -7.82 1.32 -1.79
C GLY A 157 -9.04 0.40 -1.64
N THR A 158 -8.96 -0.69 -0.88
CA THR A 158 -10.05 -1.69 -0.76
C THR A 158 -11.18 -1.27 0.19
N GLY A 159 -10.91 -0.36 1.14
CA GLY A 159 -11.90 0.19 2.07
C GLY A 159 -12.83 1.22 1.42
N TYR A 160 -12.67 2.51 1.77
CA TYR A 160 -13.47 3.58 1.15
C TYR A 160 -13.32 3.66 -0.37
N GLY A 161 -12.16 3.28 -0.89
CA GLY A 161 -11.87 3.27 -2.33
C GLY A 161 -12.65 2.19 -3.09
N ARG A 162 -13.17 1.15 -2.43
CA ARG A 162 -13.95 0.06 -3.04
C ARG A 162 -13.26 -0.59 -4.26
N VAL A 163 -11.94 -0.54 -4.33
CA VAL A 163 -11.19 -1.27 -5.35
C VAL A 163 -11.34 -2.77 -5.07
N LEU A 164 -11.65 -3.55 -6.10
CA LEU A 164 -11.81 -5.00 -5.96
C LEU A 164 -10.51 -5.64 -5.44
N PRO A 165 -10.58 -6.65 -4.55
CA PRO A 165 -9.41 -7.27 -3.95
C PRO A 165 -8.32 -7.71 -4.95
N GLY A 166 -8.72 -8.41 -6.02
CA GLY A 166 -7.80 -8.86 -7.08
C GLY A 166 -7.06 -7.71 -7.74
N ARG A 167 -7.79 -6.65 -8.11
CA ARG A 167 -7.23 -5.45 -8.73
C ARG A 167 -6.28 -4.69 -7.80
N ALA A 168 -6.67 -4.50 -6.54
CA ALA A 168 -5.81 -3.86 -5.55
C ALA A 168 -4.50 -4.66 -5.36
N ALA A 169 -4.59 -6.00 -5.29
CA ALA A 169 -3.42 -6.87 -5.20
C ALA A 169 -2.48 -6.71 -6.40
N GLN A 170 -3.02 -6.76 -7.63
CA GLN A 170 -2.24 -6.57 -8.87
C GLN A 170 -1.53 -5.21 -8.90
N LEU A 171 -2.22 -4.13 -8.54
CA LEU A 171 -1.65 -2.77 -8.53
C LEU A 171 -0.53 -2.62 -7.48
N MET A 172 -0.72 -3.19 -6.28
CA MET A 172 0.33 -3.23 -5.25
C MET A 172 1.54 -4.07 -5.69
N ALA A 173 1.31 -5.22 -6.33
CA ALA A 173 2.36 -6.09 -6.86
C ALA A 173 3.15 -5.45 -7.98
N ALA A 174 2.48 -4.73 -8.89
CA ALA A 174 3.15 -3.95 -9.93
C ALA A 174 4.05 -2.87 -9.34
N ALA A 175 3.55 -2.11 -8.36
CA ALA A 175 4.34 -1.07 -7.68
C ALA A 175 5.58 -1.68 -7.00
N TYR A 176 5.41 -2.76 -6.23
CA TYR A 176 6.52 -3.44 -5.57
C TYR A 176 7.56 -3.99 -6.55
N THR A 177 7.09 -4.67 -7.61
CA THR A 177 7.95 -5.27 -8.63
C THR A 177 8.75 -4.19 -9.34
N MET A 178 8.09 -3.12 -9.78
CA MET A 178 8.76 -2.01 -10.45
C MET A 178 9.77 -1.32 -9.51
N TRP A 179 9.51 -1.27 -8.20
CA TRP A 179 10.38 -0.59 -7.23
C TRP A 179 11.68 -1.37 -7.01
N ARG A 180 11.63 -2.70 -7.13
CA ARG A 180 12.80 -3.58 -7.09
C ARG A 180 13.59 -3.61 -8.41
N LEU A 181 13.00 -3.20 -9.53
CA LEU A 181 13.67 -3.19 -10.82
C LEU A 181 14.80 -2.15 -10.87
N PRO A 182 15.92 -2.43 -11.55
CA PRO A 182 16.97 -1.44 -11.77
C PRO A 182 16.42 -0.17 -12.44
N ALA A 183 17.01 0.99 -12.11
CA ALA A 183 16.63 2.26 -12.74
C ALA A 183 16.79 2.24 -14.28
N ALA A 184 17.73 1.43 -14.79
CA ALA A 184 17.99 1.25 -16.22
C ALA A 184 16.96 0.38 -16.97
N THR A 185 15.93 -0.16 -16.31
CA THR A 185 14.87 -0.95 -16.95
C THR A 185 14.13 -0.13 -18.01
N ARG A 186 13.98 -0.70 -19.21
CA ARG A 186 13.36 -0.04 -20.38
C ARG A 186 11.90 0.32 -20.11
N ILE A 187 11.44 1.43 -20.71
CA ILE A 187 10.05 1.90 -20.58
C ILE A 187 9.05 0.83 -21.03
N SER A 188 9.29 0.16 -22.15
CA SER A 188 8.40 -0.90 -22.67
C SER A 188 8.19 -2.05 -21.68
N GLN A 189 9.22 -2.40 -20.90
CA GLN A 189 9.11 -3.44 -19.87
C GLN A 189 8.28 -2.98 -18.66
N ARG A 190 8.29 -1.67 -18.37
CA ARG A 190 7.44 -1.07 -17.32
C ARG A 190 5.98 -0.99 -17.78
N GLU A 191 5.77 -0.62 -19.04
CA GLU A 191 4.43 -0.59 -19.67
C GLU A 191 3.81 -1.99 -19.70
N GLU A 192 4.54 -3.03 -20.09
CA GLU A 192 4.03 -4.41 -20.07
C GLU A 192 3.60 -4.89 -18.68
N LEU A 193 4.22 -4.40 -17.60
CA LEU A 193 3.82 -4.73 -16.23
C LEU A 193 2.51 -4.03 -15.86
N LEU A 194 2.35 -2.76 -16.22
CA LEU A 194 1.12 -2.01 -15.99
C LEU A 194 -0.04 -2.51 -16.89
N HIS A 195 0.25 -2.91 -18.12
CA HIS A 195 -0.76 -3.40 -19.07
C HIS A 195 -1.19 -4.83 -18.80
N ARG A 196 -0.32 -5.72 -18.31
CA ARG A 196 -0.75 -7.06 -17.84
C ARG A 196 -1.77 -6.97 -16.72
N VAL A 197 -1.59 -5.99 -15.84
CA VAL A 197 -2.54 -5.67 -14.76
C VAL A 197 -3.86 -5.14 -15.34
N VAL A 198 -3.85 -4.36 -16.43
CA VAL A 198 -5.07 -3.84 -17.08
C VAL A 198 -5.78 -4.87 -17.98
N SER A 199 -5.08 -5.81 -18.61
CA SER A 199 -5.69 -6.79 -19.53
C SER A 199 -6.44 -7.91 -18.81
N GLU A 200 -5.97 -8.32 -17.63
CA GLU A 200 -6.65 -9.35 -16.82
C GLU A 200 -8.01 -8.85 -16.28
N ASP A 201 -8.15 -7.55 -16.02
CA ASP A 201 -9.43 -6.96 -15.60
C ASP A 201 -10.49 -6.96 -16.72
N ALA A 202 -10.05 -6.76 -17.97
CA ALA A 202 -10.98 -6.75 -19.11
C ALA A 202 -11.59 -8.14 -19.34
N GLU A 203 -10.80 -9.21 -19.14
CA GLU A 203 -11.27 -10.59 -19.26
C GLU A 203 -12.16 -10.99 -18.05
N ALA A 204 -11.80 -10.57 -16.84
CA ALA A 204 -12.60 -10.85 -15.63
C ALA A 204 -13.95 -10.11 -15.59
N LEU A 205 -14.02 -8.90 -16.17
CA LEU A 205 -15.27 -8.15 -16.33
C LEU A 205 -16.17 -8.76 -17.41
N ASP A 206 -15.59 -9.35 -18.47
CA ASP A 206 -16.34 -9.97 -19.56
C ASP A 206 -16.94 -11.33 -19.15
N GLU A 207 -16.26 -12.09 -18.27
CA GLU A 207 -16.80 -13.34 -17.70
C GLU A 207 -17.97 -13.14 -16.71
N GLN A 208 -18.15 -11.93 -16.16
CA GLN A 208 -19.24 -11.62 -15.23
C GLN A 208 -20.50 -11.06 -15.91
N LEU A 209 -20.46 -10.79 -17.22
CA LEU A 209 -21.64 -10.40 -17.98
C LEU A 209 -22.47 -11.65 -18.31
N PRO A 210 -23.75 -11.74 -17.86
CA PRO A 210 -24.57 -12.89 -18.22
C PRO A 210 -24.72 -12.93 -19.74
N ALA A 211 -24.37 -14.08 -20.33
CA ALA A 211 -24.58 -14.35 -21.74
C ALA A 211 -26.05 -14.09 -22.08
N ASN A 212 -26.29 -12.98 -22.80
CA ASN A 212 -27.60 -12.52 -23.17
C ASN A 212 -28.28 -13.62 -24.02
N ARG A 213 -29.29 -14.28 -23.45
CA ARG A 213 -30.23 -15.18 -24.13
C ARG A 213 -31.61 -14.54 -24.17
#